data_AF-A0A970BUE2-F1
#
_entry.id   AF-A0A970BUE2-F1
#
_cell.length_a   1.000
_cell.length_b   1.000
_cell.length_c   1.000
_cell.angle_alpha   90.00
_cell.angle_beta   90.00
_cell.angle_gamma   90.00
#
_symmetry.space_group_name_H-M   'P 1'
#
loop_
_entity.id
_entity.type
_entity.pdbx_description
1 polymer ?
#
loop_
_entity_poly.entity_id
_entity_poly.type
_entity_poly.pdbx_seq_one_letter_code
_entity_poly.pdbx_strand_id
1 'polypeptide(L)'
;MTTTAPNVILFTTDQHRGDFLGLAGHPLVETPNLDALVERGLYFPNAYSEIPSTTGARRILLSGKGSYDCGLIGYSSAEWHERNTLAQVLADRGYHCLNVGFRNLHPRRKLYGFHQAVPHDLREGVDDYWDWLRERLGPHAHERSHGVDANGWTARPWHLPEELHSTCWTTDVALDLVRRRDPTRPFFLW
;
A
#
# COMPACT_ATOMS: atom_id res chain seq x y z
N MET A 1 -6.61 -31.33 8.67
CA MET A 1 -6.59 -30.97 7.23
C MET A 1 -5.71 -29.75 7.10
N THR A 2 -4.53 -29.88 6.49
CA THR A 2 -3.66 -28.73 6.21
C THR A 2 -4.38 -27.84 5.19
N THR A 3 -4.54 -26.56 5.51
CA THR A 3 -5.24 -25.58 4.66
C THR A 3 -4.55 -25.48 3.30
N THR A 4 -5.22 -25.86 2.22
CA THR A 4 -4.72 -25.81 0.83
C THR A 4 -4.78 -24.40 0.21
N ALA A 5 -5.22 -23.40 0.96
CA ALA A 5 -5.35 -22.02 0.50
C ALA A 5 -3.97 -21.31 0.49
N PRO A 6 -3.60 -20.62 -0.61
CA PRO A 6 -2.34 -19.90 -0.68
C PRO A 6 -2.36 -18.64 0.19
N ASN A 7 -1.17 -18.18 0.59
CA ASN A 7 -1.02 -16.81 1.09
C ASN A 7 -0.97 -15.84 -0.08
N VAL A 8 -1.53 -14.64 0.10
CA VAL A 8 -1.59 -13.61 -0.94
C VAL A 8 -0.92 -12.34 -0.42
N ILE A 9 0.01 -11.80 -1.20
CA ILE A 9 0.62 -10.49 -0.95
C ILE A 9 0.33 -9.61 -2.16
N LEU A 10 -0.22 -8.44 -1.92
CA LEU A 10 -0.48 -7.42 -2.94
C LEU A 10 0.48 -6.25 -2.71
N PHE A 11 1.56 -6.18 -3.49
CA PHE A 11 2.41 -4.99 -3.48
C PHE A 11 1.74 -3.88 -4.30
N THR A 12 1.64 -2.68 -3.74
CA THR A 12 1.09 -1.51 -4.44
C THR A 12 2.00 -0.31 -4.23
N THR A 13 2.60 0.18 -5.30
CA THR A 13 3.35 1.44 -5.33
C THR A 13 2.40 2.61 -5.60
N ASP A 14 2.82 3.84 -5.25
CA ASP A 14 2.05 5.05 -5.57
C ASP A 14 2.68 5.78 -6.77
N GLN A 15 1.85 6.11 -7.75
CA GLN A 15 2.22 6.80 -8.99
C GLN A 15 3.40 6.20 -9.78
N HIS A 16 3.70 4.91 -9.63
CA HIS A 16 4.71 4.22 -10.44
C HIS A 16 4.19 4.01 -11.86
N ARG A 17 4.84 4.62 -12.84
CA ARG A 17 4.49 4.45 -14.25
C ARG A 17 4.84 3.05 -14.74
N GLY A 18 3.96 2.47 -15.58
CA GLY A 18 4.17 1.14 -16.15
C GLY A 18 5.39 1.02 -17.07
N ASP A 19 5.90 2.14 -17.60
CA ASP A 19 7.12 2.18 -18.43
C ASP A 19 8.41 2.42 -17.63
N PHE A 20 8.33 2.63 -16.31
CA PHE A 20 9.47 2.79 -15.40
C PHE A 20 9.90 1.44 -14.80
N LEU A 21 10.19 0.46 -15.67
CA LEU A 21 10.64 -0.88 -15.29
C LEU A 21 11.77 -1.33 -16.21
N GLY A 22 12.75 -2.05 -15.68
CA GLY A 22 13.83 -2.66 -16.46
C GLY A 22 13.26 -3.62 -17.51
N LEU A 23 12.34 -4.51 -17.12
CA LEU A 23 11.63 -5.42 -18.03
C LEU A 23 10.76 -4.72 -19.09
N ALA A 24 10.37 -3.46 -18.88
CA ALA A 24 9.64 -2.66 -19.87
C ALA A 24 10.58 -1.98 -20.89
N GLY A 25 11.90 -2.20 -20.77
CA GLY A 25 12.90 -1.62 -21.65
C GLY A 25 13.31 -0.19 -21.28
N HIS A 26 13.07 0.25 -20.04
CA HIS A 26 13.49 1.58 -19.62
C HIS A 26 15.03 1.69 -19.66
N PRO A 27 15.62 2.74 -20.28
CA PRO A 27 17.06 2.77 -20.57
C PRO A 27 17.96 2.94 -19.33
N LEU A 28 17.40 3.34 -18.20
CA LEU A 28 18.14 3.71 -16.98
C LEU A 28 17.60 3.12 -15.68
N VAL A 29 16.40 2.54 -15.69
CA VAL A 29 15.74 2.10 -14.44
C VAL A 29 16.02 0.63 -14.25
N GLU A 30 16.61 0.29 -13.12
CA GLU A 30 16.92 -1.08 -12.75
C GLU A 30 15.91 -1.56 -11.71
N THR A 31 15.18 -2.63 -12.02
CA THR A 31 14.17 -3.21 -11.12
C THR A 31 14.38 -4.70 -10.91
N PRO A 32 15.59 -5.14 -10.50
CA PRO A 32 15.97 -6.56 -10.52
C PRO A 32 15.03 -7.46 -9.70
N ASN A 33 14.48 -6.95 -8.59
CA ASN A 33 13.52 -7.71 -7.77
C ASN A 33 12.15 -7.89 -8.45
N LEU A 34 11.68 -6.87 -9.17
CA LEU A 34 10.42 -6.96 -9.93
C LEU A 34 10.61 -7.80 -11.20
N ASP A 35 11.77 -7.66 -11.86
CA ASP A 35 12.13 -8.43 -13.04
C ASP A 35 12.21 -9.93 -12.67
N ALA A 36 12.86 -10.27 -11.56
CA ALA A 36 12.91 -11.65 -11.04
C ALA A 36 11.54 -12.20 -10.61
N LEU A 37 10.62 -11.34 -10.15
CA LEU A 37 9.24 -11.75 -9.84
C LEU A 37 8.51 -12.15 -11.13
N VAL A 38 8.69 -11.38 -12.20
CA VAL A 38 8.10 -11.66 -13.52
C VAL A 38 8.69 -12.91 -14.16
N GLU A 39 9.99 -13.18 -14.01
CA GLU A 39 10.63 -14.42 -14.49
C GLU A 39 9.95 -15.69 -13.95
N ARG A 40 9.31 -15.60 -12.78
CA ARG A 40 8.61 -16.71 -12.12
C ARG A 40 7.08 -16.57 -12.18
N GLY A 41 6.59 -15.58 -12.93
CA GLY A 41 5.19 -15.18 -12.91
C GLY A 41 4.67 -14.75 -14.27
N LEU A 42 3.77 -13.78 -14.26
CA LEU A 42 3.16 -13.20 -15.46
C LEU A 42 3.32 -11.69 -15.43
N TYR A 43 3.52 -11.11 -16.61
CA TYR A 43 3.58 -9.67 -16.82
C TYR A 43 2.48 -9.22 -17.77
N PHE A 44 1.79 -8.14 -17.38
CA PHE A 44 0.70 -7.55 -18.15
C PHE A 44 1.14 -6.14 -18.60
N PRO A 45 1.75 -5.98 -19.79
CA PRO A 45 2.24 -4.69 -20.27
C PRO A 45 1.12 -3.66 -20.53
N ASN A 46 -0.11 -4.13 -20.65
CA ASN A 46 -1.30 -3.34 -20.93
C ASN A 46 -2.27 -3.36 -19.73
N ALA A 47 -1.75 -3.19 -18.52
CA ALA A 47 -2.53 -3.06 -17.28
C ALA A 47 -2.84 -1.58 -17.02
N TYR A 48 -4.10 -1.20 -17.12
CA TYR A 48 -4.54 0.20 -17.00
C TYR A 48 -5.31 0.44 -15.69
N SER A 49 -5.04 1.57 -15.03
CA SER A 49 -5.92 2.06 -13.97
C SER A 49 -7.16 2.69 -14.59
N GLU A 50 -8.36 2.22 -14.23
CA GLU A 50 -9.61 2.81 -14.71
C GLU A 50 -9.81 4.23 -14.19
N ILE A 51 -9.32 4.51 -12.97
CA ILE A 51 -9.34 5.85 -12.37
C ILE A 51 -7.89 6.25 -12.07
N PRO A 52 -7.28 7.20 -12.81
CA PRO A 52 -5.90 7.62 -12.59
C PRO A 52 -5.79 8.62 -11.42
N SER A 53 -6.43 8.31 -10.29
CA SER A 53 -6.37 9.04 -9.02
C SER A 53 -6.24 8.02 -7.90
N THR A 54 -5.31 8.25 -6.95
CA THR A 54 -4.93 7.26 -5.95
C THR A 54 -6.12 6.73 -5.14
N THR A 55 -7.00 7.60 -4.65
CA THR A 55 -8.18 7.16 -3.87
C THR A 55 -9.15 6.36 -4.72
N GLY A 56 -9.43 6.80 -5.96
CA GLY A 56 -10.32 6.07 -6.87
C GLY A 56 -9.76 4.69 -7.23
N ALA A 57 -8.50 4.64 -7.65
CA ALA A 57 -7.78 3.42 -8.01
C ALA A 57 -7.79 2.39 -6.87
N ARG A 58 -7.49 2.83 -5.63
CA ARG A 58 -7.48 1.94 -4.46
C ARG A 58 -8.87 1.46 -4.06
N ARG A 59 -9.91 2.29 -4.23
CA ARG A 59 -11.30 1.87 -4.00
C ARG A 59 -11.73 0.78 -4.97
N ILE A 60 -11.51 0.97 -6.28
CA ILE A 60 -11.88 -0.05 -7.28
C ILE A 60 -11.05 -1.32 -7.15
N LEU A 61 -9.77 -1.21 -6.77
CA LEU A 61 -8.90 -2.35 -6.49
C LEU A 61 -9.45 -3.20 -5.34
N LEU A 62 -9.92 -2.55 -4.28
CA LEU A 62 -10.49 -3.24 -3.13
C LEU A 62 -11.92 -3.72 -3.38
N SER A 63 -12.78 -2.99 -4.09
CA SER A 63 -14.18 -3.40 -4.28
C SER A 63 -14.41 -4.29 -5.49
N GLY A 64 -13.48 -4.34 -6.45
CA GLY A 64 -13.67 -5.00 -7.75
C GLY A 64 -14.77 -4.35 -8.60
N LYS A 65 -15.05 -3.06 -8.38
CA LYS A 65 -16.14 -2.32 -9.05
C LYS A 65 -15.57 -1.34 -10.06
N GLY A 66 -16.38 -0.95 -11.04
CA GLY A 66 -16.01 0.09 -12.01
C GLY A 66 -16.02 1.50 -11.40
N SER A 67 -15.54 2.46 -12.19
CA SER A 67 -15.43 3.87 -11.85
C SER A 67 -16.76 4.52 -11.43
N TYR A 68 -17.86 4.14 -12.07
CA TYR A 68 -19.20 4.63 -11.72
C TYR A 68 -19.64 4.22 -10.30
N ASP A 69 -19.17 3.07 -9.82
CA ASP A 69 -19.58 2.49 -8.54
C ASP A 69 -18.53 2.66 -7.43
N CYS A 70 -17.42 3.36 -7.69
CA CYS A 70 -16.35 3.57 -6.71
C CYS A 70 -16.73 4.53 -5.57
N GLY A 71 -17.89 5.20 -5.69
CA GLY A 71 -18.43 6.11 -4.68
C GLY A 71 -17.58 7.37 -4.46
N LEU A 72 -16.75 7.75 -5.44
CA LEU A 72 -15.95 8.98 -5.40
C LEU A 72 -16.44 9.93 -6.50
N ILE A 73 -16.87 11.13 -6.10
CA ILE A 73 -17.23 12.21 -7.03
C ILE A 73 -16.17 13.31 -6.88
N GLY A 74 -15.35 13.51 -7.92
CA GLY A 74 -14.22 14.44 -7.89
C GLY A 74 -13.19 14.10 -6.79
N TYR A 75 -12.52 15.12 -6.25
CA TYR A 75 -11.59 14.98 -5.12
C TYR A 75 -12.25 15.19 -3.75
N SER A 76 -13.56 14.97 -3.65
CA SER A 76 -14.27 15.12 -2.38
C SER A 76 -13.77 14.13 -1.33
N SER A 77 -13.70 14.55 -0.07
CA SER A 77 -13.43 13.67 1.06
C SER A 77 -14.69 12.88 1.44
N ALA A 78 -15.19 12.09 0.48
CA ALA A 78 -16.39 11.27 0.69
C ALA A 78 -16.06 10.05 1.55
N GLU A 79 -16.85 9.81 2.59
CA GLU A 79 -16.76 8.56 3.35
C GLU A 79 -17.09 7.38 2.46
N TRP A 80 -16.31 6.32 2.61
CA TRP A 80 -16.47 5.10 1.87
C TRP A 80 -17.12 4.02 2.73
N HIS A 81 -18.30 3.57 2.29
CA HIS A 81 -19.12 2.60 2.99
C HIS A 81 -19.19 1.24 2.28
N GLU A 82 -18.14 0.87 1.53
CA GLU A 82 -18.04 -0.45 0.94
C GLU A 82 -17.93 -1.53 2.02
N ARG A 83 -18.73 -2.59 1.88
CA ARG A 83 -18.73 -3.75 2.78
C ARG A 83 -18.10 -4.97 2.11
N ASN A 84 -18.12 -5.04 0.78
CA ASN A 84 -17.61 -6.18 0.01
C ASN A 84 -16.24 -5.85 -0.57
N THR A 85 -15.28 -5.53 0.28
CA THR A 85 -13.89 -5.36 -0.15
C THR A 85 -13.20 -6.71 -0.29
N LEU A 86 -12.13 -6.78 -1.08
CA LEU A 86 -11.27 -7.94 -1.25
C LEU A 86 -10.82 -8.49 0.10
N ALA A 87 -10.42 -7.60 1.02
CA ALA A 87 -10.05 -7.98 2.38
C ALA A 87 -11.21 -8.61 3.14
N GLN A 88 -12.42 -8.03 3.09
CA GLN A 88 -13.59 -8.61 3.76
C GLN A 88 -13.93 -9.99 3.19
N VAL A 89 -13.97 -10.11 1.86
CA VAL A 89 -14.29 -11.35 1.14
C VAL A 89 -13.30 -12.47 1.49
N LEU A 90 -12.03 -12.16 1.68
CA LEU A 90 -10.99 -13.10 2.11
C LEU A 90 -11.08 -13.40 3.61
N ALA A 91 -11.34 -12.39 4.45
CA ALA A 91 -11.54 -12.56 5.88
C ALA A 91 -12.69 -13.52 6.19
N ASP A 92 -13.82 -13.38 5.49
CA ASP A 92 -15.00 -14.26 5.61
C ASP A 92 -14.68 -15.72 5.22
N ARG A 93 -13.61 -15.94 4.44
CA ARG A 93 -13.10 -17.26 4.03
C ARG A 93 -11.96 -17.78 4.91
N GLY A 94 -11.72 -17.14 6.05
CA GLY A 94 -10.75 -17.57 7.04
C GLY A 94 -9.35 -16.98 6.87
N TYR A 95 -9.11 -16.11 5.90
CA TYR A 95 -7.81 -15.44 5.77
C TYR A 95 -7.58 -14.46 6.90
N HIS A 96 -6.35 -14.41 7.41
CA HIS A 96 -5.90 -13.30 8.25
C HIS A 96 -5.48 -12.13 7.35
N CYS A 97 -6.35 -11.12 7.26
CA CYS A 97 -6.14 -9.95 6.38
C CYS A 97 -5.44 -8.82 7.13
N LEU A 98 -4.31 -8.34 6.60
CA LEU A 98 -3.45 -7.32 7.17
C LEU A 98 -3.19 -6.23 6.12
N ASN A 99 -3.06 -4.98 6.57
CA ASN A 99 -2.60 -3.90 5.71
C ASN A 99 -1.49 -3.07 6.36
N VAL A 100 -0.48 -2.69 5.58
CA VAL A 100 0.60 -1.79 6.03
C VAL A 100 0.87 -0.75 4.93
N GLY A 101 1.00 0.51 5.33
CA GLY A 101 1.38 1.59 4.42
C GLY A 101 0.21 2.42 3.89
N PHE A 102 0.40 3.02 2.72
CA PHE A 102 -0.47 4.08 2.22
C PHE A 102 -1.73 3.56 1.52
N ARG A 103 -2.89 4.01 1.99
CA ARG A 103 -4.21 3.63 1.45
C ARG A 103 -5.00 4.81 0.89
N ASN A 104 -4.84 6.00 1.47
CA ASN A 104 -5.61 7.21 1.15
C ASN A 104 -7.14 6.98 1.02
N LEU A 105 -7.70 6.22 1.96
CA LEU A 105 -9.13 5.94 2.09
C LEU A 105 -9.73 6.80 3.21
N HIS A 106 -11.02 7.12 3.11
CA HIS A 106 -11.73 7.92 4.12
C HIS A 106 -13.02 7.22 4.55
N PRO A 107 -13.29 7.02 5.86
CA PRO A 107 -12.44 7.35 7.02
C PRO A 107 -11.11 6.58 7.05
N ARG A 108 -10.04 7.19 7.58
CA ARG A 108 -8.65 6.71 7.43
C ARG A 108 -8.30 5.50 8.29
N ARG A 109 -8.77 5.47 9.55
CA ARG A 109 -8.57 4.31 10.45
C ARG A 109 -9.61 3.20 10.29
N LYS A 110 -10.59 3.36 9.40
CA LYS A 110 -11.55 2.28 9.11
C LYS A 110 -10.80 1.12 8.46
N LEU A 111 -11.19 -0.10 8.86
CA LEU A 111 -10.45 -1.32 8.51
C LEU A 111 -10.83 -1.89 7.14
N TYR A 112 -12.00 -1.58 6.58
CA TYR A 112 -12.41 -2.06 5.26
C TYR A 112 -12.19 -3.57 5.03
N GLY A 113 -12.47 -4.40 6.04
CA GLY A 113 -12.31 -5.85 6.00
C GLY A 113 -10.94 -6.39 6.41
N PHE A 114 -9.94 -5.53 6.63
CA PHE A 114 -8.69 -5.93 7.28
C PHE A 114 -8.93 -6.22 8.77
N HIS A 115 -8.19 -7.16 9.34
CA HIS A 115 -8.18 -7.38 10.79
C HIS A 115 -7.28 -6.36 11.49
N GLN A 116 -6.24 -5.88 10.78
CA GLN A 116 -5.32 -4.86 11.24
C GLN A 116 -4.88 -3.99 10.05
N ALA A 117 -4.78 -2.68 10.28
CA ALA A 117 -4.20 -1.74 9.33
C ALA A 117 -3.22 -0.82 10.06
N VAL A 118 -2.00 -0.71 9.54
CA VAL A 118 -0.92 0.15 10.05
C VAL A 118 -0.61 1.22 9.00
N PRO A 119 -1.37 2.33 8.98
CA PRO A 119 -1.26 3.34 7.92
C PRO A 119 0.02 4.18 7.99
N HIS A 120 0.64 4.39 6.83
CA HIS A 120 1.38 5.60 6.48
C HIS A 120 0.41 6.43 5.64
N ASP A 121 -0.07 7.57 6.11
CA ASP A 121 -1.23 8.28 5.51
C ASP A 121 -0.92 9.75 5.15
N LEU A 122 0.29 10.22 5.47
CA LEU A 122 0.78 11.56 5.25
C LEU A 122 -0.05 12.63 6.00
N ARG A 123 -0.58 12.27 7.18
CA ARG A 123 -1.45 13.13 7.99
C ARG A 123 -1.26 12.95 9.49
N GLU A 124 -1.23 14.07 10.19
CA GLU A 124 -1.14 14.12 11.65
C GLU A 124 -2.29 13.38 12.33
N GLY A 125 -1.97 12.63 13.39
CA GLY A 125 -2.93 11.86 14.20
C GLY A 125 -3.47 10.60 13.54
N VAL A 126 -2.99 10.26 12.33
CA VAL A 126 -3.41 9.07 11.58
C VAL A 126 -2.21 8.24 11.13
N ASP A 127 -1.09 8.87 10.82
CA ASP A 127 0.11 8.24 10.26
C ASP A 127 0.97 7.55 11.34
N ASP A 128 0.92 6.22 11.37
CA ASP A 128 1.67 5.42 12.34
C ASP A 128 3.19 5.45 12.07
N TYR A 129 3.64 5.77 10.85
CA TYR A 129 5.06 5.94 10.53
C TYR A 129 5.60 7.26 11.08
N TRP A 130 4.84 8.36 11.01
CA TRP A 130 5.26 9.62 11.62
C TRP A 130 5.35 9.50 13.14
N ASP A 131 4.41 8.81 13.76
CA ASP A 131 4.46 8.54 15.20
C ASP A 131 5.71 7.72 15.55
N TRP A 132 5.96 6.62 14.82
CA TRP A 132 7.18 5.80 14.98
C TRP A 132 8.48 6.60 14.77
N LEU A 133 8.51 7.48 13.76
CA LEU A 133 9.70 8.28 13.44
C LEU A 133 10.00 9.28 14.57
N ARG A 134 8.96 9.88 15.16
CA ARG A 134 9.08 10.83 16.28
C ARG A 134 9.47 10.16 17.58
N GLU A 135 8.99 8.95 17.83
CA GLU A 135 9.45 8.14 18.97
C GLU A 135 10.96 7.91 18.92
N ARG A 136 11.55 7.78 17.72
CA ARG A 136 12.97 7.52 17.52
C ARG A 136 13.85 8.76 17.50
N LEU A 137 13.39 9.81 16.82
CA LEU A 137 14.20 11.00 16.53
C LEU A 137 13.77 12.26 17.30
N GLY A 138 12.67 12.19 18.04
CA GLY A 138 12.08 13.30 18.77
C GLY A 138 10.87 13.93 18.09
N PRO A 139 10.11 14.79 18.81
CA PRO A 139 8.78 15.26 18.39
C PRO A 139 8.75 16.11 17.12
N HIS A 140 9.90 16.66 16.70
CA HIS A 140 10.02 17.47 15.48
C HIS A 140 10.45 16.67 14.26
N ALA A 141 10.70 15.37 14.40
CA ALA A 141 11.07 14.52 13.28
C ALA A 141 9.90 14.41 12.29
N HIS A 142 10.23 14.54 11.00
CA HIS A 142 9.25 14.48 9.92
C HIS A 142 9.93 14.09 8.61
N GLU A 143 9.28 13.21 7.86
CA GLU A 143 9.81 12.65 6.62
C GLU A 143 10.03 13.71 5.54
N ARG A 144 9.27 14.82 5.56
CA ARG A 144 9.40 15.91 4.58
C ARG A 144 10.26 17.08 5.06
N SER A 145 11.10 16.90 6.09
CA SER A 145 11.96 17.98 6.59
C SER A 145 12.98 18.48 5.56
N HIS A 146 13.27 17.69 4.53
CA HIS A 146 14.06 18.09 3.36
C HIS A 146 13.32 19.06 2.40
N GLY A 147 12.04 19.34 2.62
CA GLY A 147 11.26 20.35 1.90
C GLY A 147 10.60 19.88 0.61
N VAL A 148 10.55 18.59 0.32
CA VAL A 148 9.77 18.06 -0.81
C VAL A 148 8.31 17.89 -0.38
N ASP A 149 7.41 18.40 -1.21
CA ASP A 149 5.97 18.20 -1.03
C ASP A 149 5.53 16.82 -1.58
N ALA A 150 4.50 16.24 -0.97
CA ALA A 150 3.98 14.92 -1.35
C ALA A 150 3.40 14.89 -2.78
N ASN A 151 2.95 16.03 -3.31
CA ASN A 151 2.50 16.17 -4.70
C ASN A 151 3.37 17.18 -5.47
N GLY A 152 4.58 17.46 -4.97
CA GLY A 152 5.53 18.37 -5.58
C GLY A 152 6.27 17.72 -6.75
N TRP A 153 6.91 18.57 -7.55
CA TRP A 153 7.75 18.15 -8.69
C TRP A 153 9.24 18.19 -8.34
N THR A 154 9.57 18.56 -7.10
CA THR A 154 10.93 18.69 -6.61
C THR A 154 11.44 17.33 -6.15
N ALA A 155 12.57 16.90 -6.68
CA ALA A 155 13.29 15.73 -6.18
C ALA A 155 14.45 16.17 -5.27
N ARG A 156 14.65 15.44 -4.17
CA ARG A 156 15.81 15.60 -3.28
C ARG A 156 16.22 14.22 -2.73
N PRO A 157 17.51 14.02 -2.41
CA PRO A 157 17.92 12.85 -1.65
C PRO A 157 17.18 12.77 -0.32
N TRP A 158 16.93 11.54 0.13
CA TRP A 158 16.46 11.28 1.48
C TRP A 158 17.47 11.82 2.50
N HIS A 159 17.00 12.57 3.50
CA HIS A 159 17.85 13.32 4.44
C HIS A 159 18.11 12.59 5.76
N LEU A 160 17.50 11.44 5.98
CA LEU A 160 17.68 10.61 7.18
C LEU A 160 18.45 9.32 6.81
N PRO A 161 18.92 8.55 7.80
CA PRO A 161 19.39 7.19 7.55
C PRO A 161 18.36 6.36 6.76
N GLU A 162 18.85 5.45 5.91
CA GLU A 162 18.05 4.65 4.98
C GLU A 162 17.02 3.78 5.72
N GLU A 163 17.41 3.21 6.86
CA GLU A 163 16.54 2.38 7.71
C GLU A 163 15.34 3.15 8.28
N LEU A 164 15.37 4.48 8.24
CA LEU A 164 14.27 5.33 8.66
C LEU A 164 13.34 5.70 7.50
N HIS A 165 13.62 5.30 6.27
CA HIS A 165 12.77 5.57 5.12
C HIS A 165 11.42 4.84 5.26
N SER A 166 10.33 5.49 4.86
CA SER A 166 8.96 4.96 4.99
C SER A 166 8.76 3.62 4.27
N THR A 167 9.47 3.39 3.17
CA THR A 167 9.48 2.10 2.44
C THR A 167 10.17 0.97 3.22
N CYS A 168 11.29 1.26 3.89
CA CYS A 168 11.97 0.30 4.77
C CYS A 168 11.08 -0.02 5.96
N TRP A 169 10.52 1.00 6.62
CA TRP A 169 9.58 0.84 7.72
C TRP A 169 8.35 0.01 7.33
N THR A 170 7.73 0.30 6.19
CA THR A 170 6.56 -0.44 5.68
C THR A 170 6.89 -1.92 5.52
N THR A 171 8.08 -2.22 4.97
CA THR A 171 8.55 -3.59 4.78
C THR A 171 8.81 -4.29 6.12
N ASP A 172 9.49 -3.63 7.05
CA ASP A 172 9.81 -4.20 8.37
C ASP A 172 8.55 -4.47 9.20
N VAL A 173 7.59 -3.54 9.20
CA VAL A 173 6.30 -3.71 9.87
C VAL A 173 5.51 -4.85 9.24
N ALA A 174 5.46 -4.92 7.90
CA ALA A 174 4.79 -6.02 7.21
C ALA A 174 5.40 -7.39 7.58
N LEU A 175 6.74 -7.49 7.62
CA LEU A 175 7.44 -8.70 8.03
C LEU A 175 7.14 -9.08 9.48
N ASP A 176 7.10 -8.11 10.41
CA ASP A 176 6.76 -8.36 11.81
C ASP A 176 5.32 -8.87 11.97
N LEU A 177 4.34 -8.23 11.29
CA LEU A 177 2.95 -8.68 11.33
C LEU A 177 2.79 -10.09 10.75
N VAL A 178 3.47 -10.39 9.63
CA VAL A 178 3.46 -11.74 9.04
C VAL A 178 4.10 -12.76 9.99
N ARG A 179 5.17 -12.42 10.70
CA ARG A 179 5.82 -13.33 11.68
C ARG A 179 4.94 -13.61 12.90
N ARG A 180 4.16 -12.63 13.36
CA ARG A 180 3.32 -12.73 14.57
C ARG A 180 1.91 -13.27 14.31
N ARG A 181 1.51 -13.41 13.05
CA ARG A 181 0.19 -13.89 12.67
C ARG A 181 -0.05 -15.34 13.12
N ASP A 182 -1.32 -15.73 13.20
CA ASP A 182 -1.74 -17.13 13.31
C ASP A 182 -1.24 -17.97 12.12
N PRO A 183 -0.31 -18.93 12.33
CA PRO A 183 0.26 -19.73 11.24
C PRO A 183 -0.70 -20.82 10.74
N THR A 184 -1.83 -21.05 11.40
CA THR A 184 -2.84 -22.05 11.01
C THR A 184 -3.82 -21.53 9.96
N ARG A 185 -3.76 -20.22 9.66
CA ARG A 185 -4.61 -19.54 8.68
C ARG A 185 -3.78 -19.02 7.50
N PRO A 186 -4.31 -19.07 6.26
CA PRO A 186 -3.72 -18.32 5.17
C PRO A 186 -3.82 -16.81 5.48
N PHE A 187 -2.95 -15.99 4.88
CA PHE A 187 -3.01 -14.54 5.06
C PHE A 187 -3.15 -13.79 3.73
N PHE A 188 -3.75 -12.60 3.84
CA PHE A 188 -3.76 -11.59 2.80
C PHE A 188 -3.06 -10.36 3.35
N LEU A 189 -1.96 -9.96 2.73
CA LEU A 189 -1.24 -8.74 3.07
C LEU A 189 -1.37 -7.75 1.91
N TRP A 190 -1.80 -6.54 2.22
CA TRP A 190 -1.78 -5.41 1.29
C TRP A 190 -0.89 -4.29 1.81
#